data_AF-A0A7Z9N416-F1
#
_entry.id   AF-A0A7Z9N416-F1
#
_cell.length_a   1.000
_cell.length_b   1.000
_cell.length_c   1.000
_cell.angle_alpha   90.00
_cell.angle_beta   90.00
_cell.angle_gamma   90.00
#
_symmetry.space_group_name_H-M   'P 1'
#
loop_
_entity.id
_entity.type
_entity.pdbx_description
1 polymer ?
#
loop_
_entity_poly.entity_id
_entity_poly.type
_entity_poly.pdbx_seq_one_letter_code
_entity_poly.pdbx_strand_id
1 'polypeptide(L)' 'MVKHTIRITIGIILVIIGMIGGLIPIFQGWIFGIPGLIILADYFPPFKRLLEWAKHKAKRSK' A
#
# COMPACT_ATOMS: atom_id res chain seq x y z
N MET A 1 10.77 -4.30 34.60
CA MET A 1 9.56 -3.48 34.42
C MET A 1 9.36 -3.03 32.97
N VAL A 2 10.39 -2.48 32.32
CA VAL A 2 10.35 -2.04 30.91
C VAL A 2 9.86 -3.10 29.91
N LYS A 3 10.26 -4.37 30.09
CA LYS A 3 9.84 -5.49 29.22
C LYS A 3 8.31 -5.69 29.17
N HIS A 4 7.60 -5.35 30.24
CA HIS A 4 6.16 -5.55 30.33
C HIS A 4 5.41 -4.42 29.65
N THR A 5 5.81 -3.18 29.90
CA THR A 5 5.31 -1.98 29.19
C THR A 5 5.49 -2.13 27.68
N ILE A 6 6.66 -2.57 27.22
CA ILE A 6 6.93 -2.81 25.80
C ILE A 6 5.97 -3.84 25.21
N ARG A 7 5.73 -4.96 25.89
CA ARG A 7 4.79 -6.00 25.43
C ARG A 7 3.36 -5.47 25.32
N ILE A 8 2.94 -4.65 26.27
CA ILE A 8 1.59 -4.05 26.28
C ILE A 8 1.45 -3.02 25.15
N THR A 9 2.43 -2.12 24.99
CA THR A 9 2.43 -1.13 23.91
C THR A 9 2.41 -1.81 22.54
N ILE A 10 3.21 -2.86 22.33
CA ILE A 10 3.22 -3.65 21.11
C ILE A 10 1.86 -4.31 20.89
N GLY A 11 1.27 -4.93 21.91
CA GLY A 11 -0.05 -5.56 21.81
C GLY A 11 -1.15 -4.58 21.40
N ILE A 12 -1.16 -3.37 21.96
CA ILE A 12 -2.14 -2.33 21.63
C ILE A 12 -1.98 -1.86 20.18
N ILE A 13 -0.75 -1.64 19.71
CA ILE A 13 -0.47 -1.27 18.32
C ILE A 13 -0.97 -2.35 17.36
N LEU A 14 -0.73 -3.63 17.67
CA LEU A 14 -1.19 -4.75 16.85
C LEU A 14 -2.72 -4.84 16.80
N VAL A 15 -3.41 -4.62 17.92
CA VAL A 15 -4.88 -4.61 17.95
C VAL A 15 -5.45 -3.47 17.10
N ILE A 16 -4.85 -2.27 17.16
CA ILE A 16 -5.28 -1.12 16.35
C ILE A 16 -5.08 -1.40 14.86
N ILE A 17 -3.92 -1.95 14.46
CA ILE A 17 -3.64 -2.34 13.06
C ILE A 17 -4.61 -3.44 12.61
N GLY A 18 -4.89 -4.43 13.46
CA GLY A 18 -5.85 -5.49 13.20
C GLY A 18 -7.29 -4.97 13.03
N MET A 19 -7.69 -3.98 13.83
CA MET A 19 -8.99 -3.33 13.71
C MET A 19 -9.09 -2.48 12.43
N ILE A 20 -8.07 -1.68 12.11
CA ILE A 20 -8.04 -0.88 10.87
C ILE A 20 -8.02 -1.79 9.65
N GLY A 21 -7.21 -2.85 9.68
CA GLY A 21 -7.12 -3.84 8.61
C GLY A 21 -8.36 -4.73 8.46
N GLY A 22 -9.11 -4.96 9.55
CA GLY A 22 -10.35 -5.73 9.53
C GLY A 22 -11.58 -4.92 9.13
N LEU A 23 -11.63 -3.62 9.48
CA LEU A 23 -12.77 -2.75 9.20
C LEU A 23 -12.70 -2.07 7.82
N ILE A 24 -11.51 -1.96 7.23
CA ILE A 24 -11.30 -1.31 5.93
C ILE A 24 -10.96 -2.35 4.84
N PRO A 25 -11.96 -2.87 4.09
CA PRO A 25 -11.72 -3.49 2.80
C PRO A 25 -11.82 -2.45 1.66
N ILE A 26 -11.49 -1.16 1.90
CA ILE A 26 -11.78 -0.05 0.96
C ILE A 26 -10.52 0.50 0.28
N PHE A 27 -9.38 0.51 0.97
CA PHE A 27 -8.09 0.83 0.34
C PHE A 27 -7.39 -0.46 -0.08
N GLN A 28 -8.00 -1.19 -1.01
CA GLN A 28 -7.22 -2.04 -1.88
C GLN A 28 -6.20 -1.13 -2.56
N GLY A 29 -4.95 -1.13 -2.07
CA GLY A 29 -3.93 -0.12 -2.43
C GLY A 29 -3.69 0.03 -3.93
N TRP A 30 -4.19 -0.90 -4.74
CA TRP A 30 -4.24 -0.82 -6.20
C TRP A 30 -5.36 0.05 -6.77
N ILE A 31 -6.55 0.15 -6.14
CA ILE A 31 -7.67 1.00 -6.58
C ILE A 31 -7.28 2.47 -6.57
N PHE A 32 -6.47 2.90 -5.59
CA PHE A 32 -5.96 4.27 -5.51
C PHE A 32 -4.53 4.41 -6.03
N GLY A 33 -3.70 3.36 -5.89
CA GLY A 33 -2.32 3.37 -6.34
C GLY A 33 -2.16 3.33 -7.86
N ILE A 34 -3.00 2.58 -8.59
CA ILE A 34 -2.91 2.54 -10.06
C ILE A 34 -3.34 3.88 -10.67
N PRO A 35 -4.51 4.47 -10.35
CA PRO A 35 -4.88 5.79 -10.87
C PRO A 35 -3.92 6.89 -10.42
N GLY A 36 -3.47 6.85 -9.17
CA GLY A 36 -2.50 7.81 -8.64
C GLY A 36 -1.14 7.74 -9.35
N LEU A 37 -0.64 6.54 -9.64
CA LEU A 37 0.60 6.35 -10.40
C LEU A 37 0.44 6.75 -11.87
N ILE A 38 -0.75 6.55 -12.46
CA ILE A 38 -1.06 7.03 -13.82
C ILE A 38 -0.96 8.56 -13.87
N ILE A 39 -1.59 9.26 -12.94
CA ILE A 39 -1.53 10.72 -12.88
C ILE A 39 -0.08 11.19 -12.65
N LEU A 40 0.63 10.59 -11.69
CA LEU A 40 2.00 11.00 -11.37
C LEU A 40 2.99 10.74 -12.52
N ALA A 41 2.77 9.68 -13.30
CA ALA A 41 3.55 9.35 -14.49
C ALA A 41 3.43 10.40 -15.61
N ASP A 42 2.29 11.08 -15.73
CA ASP A 42 2.12 12.14 -16.74
C ASP A 42 2.91 13.41 -16.40
N TYR A 43 3.16 13.67 -15.11
CA TYR A 43 3.95 14.83 -14.65
C TYR A 43 5.45 14.54 -14.51
N PHE A 44 5.84 13.30 -14.21
CA PHE A 44 7.24 12.93 -13.97
C PHE A 44 7.75 11.87 -14.97
N PRO A 45 8.75 12.19 -15.81
CA PRO A 45 9.38 11.26 -16.76
C PRO A 45 9.86 9.92 -16.17
N PRO A 46 10.44 9.84 -14.96
CA PRO A 46 10.90 8.56 -14.40
C PRO A 46 9.73 7.64 -13.98
N PHE A 47 8.63 8.20 -13.47
CA PHE A 47 7.45 7.41 -13.08
C PHE A 47 6.70 6.85 -14.29
N LYS A 48 6.75 7.55 -15.43
CA LYS A 48 6.21 7.05 -16.71
C LYS A 48 6.84 5.74 -17.16
N ARG A 49 8.17 5.61 -17.05
CA ARG A 49 8.88 4.36 -17.42
C ARG A 49 8.48 3.20 -16.51
N LEU A 50 8.29 3.46 -15.22
CA LEU A 50 7.87 2.46 -14.24
C LEU A 50 6.43 1.99 -14.48
N LEU A 51 5.53 2.93 -14.81
CA LEU A 51 4.14 2.62 -15.17
C LEU A 51 4.05 1.82 -16.47
N GLU A 52 4.80 2.19 -17.50
CA GLU A 52 4.83 1.47 -18.79
C GLU A 52 5.40 0.05 -18.62
N TRP A 53 6.43 -0.13 -17.79
CA TRP A 53 6.93 -1.45 -17.43
C TRP A 53 5.87 -2.30 -16.72
N ALA A 54 5.16 -1.70 -15.75
CA ALA A 54 4.08 -2.37 -15.04
C ALA A 54 2.91 -2.76 -15.96
N LYS A 55 2.52 -1.88 -16.91
CA LYS A 55 1.51 -2.17 -17.94
C LYS A 55 1.95 -3.31 -18.87
N HIS A 56 3.19 -3.31 -19.34
CA HIS A 56 3.71 -4.37 -20.21
C HIS A 56 3.75 -5.73 -19.51
N LYS A 57 4.10 -5.75 -18.22
CA LYS A 57 4.11 -6.98 -17.42
C LYS A 57 2.70 -7.52 -17.15
N ALA A 58 1.74 -6.63 -16.90
CA ALA A 58 0.33 -7.01 -16.72
C ALA A 58 -0.31 -7.55 -18.01
N LYS A 59 0.01 -6.94 -19.18
CA LYS A 59 -0.50 -7.37 -20.48
C LYS A 59 0.04 -8.73 -20.92
N ARG A 60 1.21 -9.15 -20.41
CA ARG A 60 1.85 -10.44 -20.72
C ARG A 60 1.28 -11.62 -19.91
N SER A 61 0.44 -11.34 -18.90
CA SER A 61 -0.17 -12.35 -18.04
C SER A 61 -1.59 -12.74 -18.49
N LYS A 62 -2.02 -12.28 -19.67
CA LYS A 62 -3.28 -12.62 -20.34
C LYS A 62 -2.95 -13.22 -21.70
#